data_AF-A0A3E0N678-F1
#
_entry.id   AF-A0A3E0N678-F1
#
_cell.length_a   1.000
_cell.length_b   1.000
_cell.length_c   1.000
_cell.angle_alpha   90.00
_cell.angle_beta   90.00
_cell.angle_gamma   90.00
#
_symmetry.space_group_name_H-M   'P 1'
#
loop_
_entity.id
_entity.type
_entity.pdbx_description
1 polymer ?
#
loop_
_entity_poly.entity_id
_entity_poly.type
_entity_poly.pdbx_seq_one_letter_code
_entity_poly.pdbx_strand_id
1 'polypeptide(L)'
;MAYIGKSSNFAVRNRYVYQATAGQTSFSGSDADSKTLTYSDSLYMDVYQNGVLLKPGTDYTATTGTTVVLVTGASLNDVVEMVAYDVFGVADSYTKSQSDTRYPFKGNDSIIRLNGQTISADITIDSDENGVSAGPITQDNATVTVNGYWSIV
;
A
#
# COMPACT_ATOMS: atom_id res chain seq x y z
N MET A 1 -12.77 -4.87 10.95
CA MET A 1 -11.50 -4.31 11.46
C MET A 1 -10.53 -4.26 10.30
N ALA A 2 -10.08 -3.07 9.90
CA ALA A 2 -9.04 -2.94 8.88
C ALA A 2 -7.72 -3.41 9.48
N TYR A 3 -7.31 -4.63 9.16
CA TYR A 3 -6.07 -5.20 9.65
C TYR A 3 -4.91 -4.72 8.77
N ILE A 4 -4.09 -3.80 9.29
CA ILE A 4 -2.77 -3.49 8.75
C ILE A 4 -1.79 -4.50 9.35
N GLY A 5 -1.48 -5.56 8.61
CA GLY A 5 -0.59 -6.64 9.04
C GLY A 5 -0.75 -7.95 8.27
N LYS A 6 0.17 -8.90 8.51
CA LYS A 6 0.32 -10.18 7.83
C LYS A 6 -0.91 -11.08 8.00
N SER A 7 -1.84 -10.96 7.08
CA SER A 7 -2.87 -11.97 6.84
C SER A 7 -2.26 -13.07 5.95
N SER A 8 -2.98 -14.19 5.77
CA SER A 8 -2.49 -15.32 4.96
C SER A 8 -2.09 -14.94 3.52
N ASN A 9 -2.56 -13.80 3.01
CA ASN A 9 -2.45 -13.44 1.59
C ASN A 9 -1.83 -12.05 1.35
N PHE A 10 -1.45 -11.30 2.38
CA PHE A 10 -0.93 -9.94 2.21
C PHE A 10 0.29 -9.71 3.09
N ALA A 11 1.30 -9.04 2.54
CA ALA A 11 2.53 -8.67 3.26
C ALA A 11 3.30 -9.90 3.77
N VAL A 12 3.19 -11.02 3.07
CA VAL A 12 3.82 -12.28 3.47
C VAL A 12 5.27 -12.29 2.98
N ARG A 13 6.16 -12.78 3.83
CA ARG A 13 7.53 -13.14 3.44
C ARG A 13 7.51 -14.60 2.99
N ASN A 14 7.74 -14.84 1.71
CA ASN A 14 7.91 -16.19 1.18
C ASN A 14 9.39 -16.58 1.24
N ARG A 15 9.64 -17.83 1.61
CA ARG A 15 10.97 -18.42 1.66
C ARG A 15 11.00 -19.68 0.81
N TYR A 16 11.96 -19.71 -0.10
CA TYR A 16 12.24 -20.83 -0.98
C TYR A 16 13.64 -21.36 -0.72
N VAL A 17 13.80 -22.69 -0.65
CA VAL A 17 15.08 -23.32 -0.35
C VAL A 17 15.41 -24.36 -1.42
N TYR A 18 16.50 -24.16 -2.13
CA TYR A 18 17.00 -25.09 -3.13
C TYR A 18 18.32 -25.72 -2.66
N GLN A 19 18.45 -27.03 -2.86
CA GLN A 19 19.73 -27.71 -2.78
C GLN A 19 20.34 -27.77 -4.19
N ALA A 20 21.50 -27.16 -4.36
CA ALA A 20 22.17 -27.06 -5.64
C ALA A 20 22.80 -28.41 -6.06
N THR A 21 22.72 -28.67 -7.35
CA THR A 21 23.54 -29.68 -8.02
C THR A 21 24.90 -29.07 -8.43
N ALA A 22 25.89 -29.90 -8.74
CA ALA A 22 27.24 -29.45 -9.05
C ALA A 22 27.28 -28.48 -10.26
N GLY A 23 27.67 -27.23 -10.03
CA GLY A 23 27.78 -26.20 -11.07
C GLY A 23 26.45 -25.57 -11.47
N GLN A 24 25.37 -25.79 -10.72
CA GLN A 24 24.06 -25.25 -11.05
C GLN A 24 24.04 -23.71 -10.91
N THR A 25 23.58 -23.03 -11.96
CA THR A 25 23.42 -21.57 -11.98
C THR A 25 21.96 -21.14 -11.95
N SER A 26 21.05 -21.92 -12.53
CA SER A 26 19.63 -21.56 -12.64
C SER A 26 18.77 -22.30 -11.63
N PHE A 27 17.93 -21.55 -10.93
CA PHE A 27 17.01 -22.04 -9.90
C PHE A 27 15.59 -21.53 -10.21
N SER A 28 14.64 -22.44 -10.32
CA SER A 28 13.24 -22.16 -10.67
C SER A 28 12.33 -23.32 -10.25
N GLY A 29 11.02 -23.11 -10.32
CA GLY A 29 10.05 -24.17 -10.07
C GLY A 29 9.91 -24.49 -8.58
N SER A 30 9.56 -25.73 -8.26
CA SER A 30 9.38 -26.17 -6.87
C SER A 30 10.72 -26.29 -6.14
N ASP A 31 10.75 -25.76 -4.92
CA ASP A 31 11.87 -25.86 -3.99
C ASP A 31 11.85 -27.19 -3.20
N ALA A 32 12.77 -27.36 -2.24
CA ALA A 32 12.86 -28.56 -1.40
C ALA A 32 11.63 -28.80 -0.50
N ASP A 33 10.84 -27.76 -0.23
CA ASP A 33 9.61 -27.80 0.56
C ASP A 33 8.35 -27.87 -0.34
N SER A 34 8.50 -28.14 -1.64
CA SER A 34 7.41 -28.12 -2.63
C SER A 34 6.70 -26.77 -2.81
N LYS A 35 7.35 -25.65 -2.44
CA LYS A 35 6.89 -24.30 -2.77
C LYS A 35 7.43 -23.89 -4.14
N THR A 36 6.58 -23.41 -5.02
CA THR A 36 7.00 -22.90 -6.32
C THR A 36 7.50 -21.46 -6.20
N LEU A 37 8.72 -21.20 -6.65
CA LEU A 37 9.30 -19.86 -6.65
C LEU A 37 8.45 -18.89 -7.47
N THR A 38 8.04 -17.83 -6.81
CA THR A 38 7.43 -16.65 -7.42
C THR A 38 7.90 -15.42 -6.67
N TYR A 39 8.18 -14.34 -7.40
CA TYR A 39 8.53 -13.04 -6.86
C TYR A 39 8.07 -11.94 -7.82
N SER A 40 7.67 -10.79 -7.27
CA SER A 40 7.14 -9.66 -8.05
C SER A 40 8.25 -8.84 -8.69
N ASP A 41 9.34 -8.62 -7.95
CA ASP A 41 10.50 -7.85 -8.37
C ASP A 41 11.74 -8.31 -7.57
N SER A 42 12.89 -8.39 -8.23
CA SER A 42 14.20 -8.61 -7.59
C SER A 42 14.56 -7.59 -6.53
N LEU A 43 14.04 -6.35 -6.60
CA LEU A 43 14.30 -5.33 -5.58
C LEU A 43 13.76 -5.72 -4.20
N TYR A 44 12.72 -6.55 -4.17
CA TYR A 44 12.08 -7.07 -2.97
C TYR A 44 12.41 -8.56 -2.77
N MET A 45 13.63 -8.97 -3.14
CA MET A 45 14.09 -10.33 -2.92
C MET A 45 15.57 -10.38 -2.51
N ASP A 46 15.84 -11.11 -1.43
CA ASP A 46 17.19 -11.46 -1.01
C ASP A 46 17.51 -12.90 -1.46
N VAL A 47 18.72 -13.11 -2.00
CA VAL A 47 19.22 -14.45 -2.35
C VAL A 47 20.47 -14.74 -1.51
N TYR A 48 20.50 -15.89 -0.86
CA TYR A 48 21.60 -16.34 -0.02
C TYR A 48 22.16 -17.66 -0.56
N GLN A 49 23.49 -17.80 -0.55
CA GLN A 49 24.16 -19.08 -0.76
C GLN A 49 24.87 -19.48 0.54
N ASN A 50 24.48 -20.63 1.12
CA ASN A 50 24.97 -21.10 2.42
C ASN A 50 24.89 -20.04 3.54
N GLY A 51 23.85 -19.20 3.50
CA GLY A 51 23.63 -18.11 4.45
C GLY A 51 24.36 -16.79 4.14
N VAL A 52 25.18 -16.72 3.08
CA VAL A 52 25.83 -15.48 2.63
C VAL A 52 24.91 -14.76 1.66
N LEU A 53 24.57 -13.50 1.96
CA LEU A 53 23.78 -12.66 1.08
C LEU A 53 24.55 -12.35 -0.22
N LEU A 54 23.91 -12.62 -1.34
CA LEU A 54 24.41 -12.33 -2.67
C LEU A 54 23.96 -10.94 -3.14
N LYS A 55 24.79 -10.28 -3.96
CA LYS A 55 24.50 -8.95 -4.49
C LYS A 55 23.75 -9.03 -5.82
N PRO A 56 22.55 -8.44 -5.96
CA PRO A 56 21.82 -8.40 -7.22
C PRO A 56 22.62 -7.69 -8.32
N GLY A 57 22.58 -8.23 -9.53
CA GLY A 57 23.31 -7.73 -10.71
C GLY A 57 24.82 -8.00 -10.71
N THR A 58 25.41 -8.40 -9.58
CA THR A 58 26.83 -8.81 -9.49
C THR A 58 26.95 -10.33 -9.33
N ASP A 59 26.21 -10.91 -8.38
CA ASP A 59 26.29 -12.34 -8.05
C ASP A 59 25.12 -13.13 -8.64
N TYR A 60 23.98 -12.48 -8.91
CA TYR A 60 22.81 -13.11 -9.55
C TYR A 60 21.95 -12.14 -10.37
N THR A 61 21.11 -12.69 -11.25
CA THR A 61 20.04 -12.00 -11.99
C THR A 61 18.69 -12.66 -11.71
N ALA A 62 17.64 -11.85 -11.53
CA ALA A 62 16.29 -12.32 -11.22
C ALA A 62 15.21 -11.42 -11.85
N THR A 63 15.00 -11.55 -13.17
CA THR A 63 14.11 -10.64 -13.92
C THR A 63 12.82 -11.29 -14.44
N THR A 64 12.62 -12.58 -14.18
CA THR A 64 11.50 -13.35 -14.77
C THR A 64 10.31 -13.53 -13.84
N GLY A 65 10.47 -13.21 -12.56
CA GLY A 65 9.48 -13.47 -11.51
C GLY A 65 9.43 -14.93 -11.04
N THR A 66 10.14 -15.85 -11.70
CA THR A 66 10.07 -17.30 -11.42
C THR A 66 11.42 -18.02 -11.49
N THR A 67 12.50 -17.31 -11.83
CA THR A 67 13.85 -17.87 -11.98
C THR A 67 14.89 -16.94 -11.38
N VAL A 68 15.86 -17.49 -10.67
CA VAL A 68 17.08 -16.81 -10.25
C VAL A 68 18.27 -17.49 -10.92
N VAL A 69 19.15 -16.70 -11.53
CA VAL A 69 20.37 -17.19 -12.20
C VAL A 69 21.59 -16.61 -11.51
N LEU A 70 22.40 -17.46 -10.87
CA LEU A 70 23.69 -17.10 -10.30
C LEU A 70 24.72 -16.87 -11.41
N VAL A 71 25.62 -15.91 -11.21
CA VAL A 71 26.74 -15.64 -12.12
C VAL A 71 27.80 -16.73 -12.02
N THR A 72 28.06 -17.23 -10.79
CA THR A 72 28.93 -18.37 -10.54
C THR A 72 28.09 -19.59 -10.15
N GLY A 73 28.40 -20.75 -10.74
CA GLY A 73 27.69 -21.99 -10.42
C GLY A 73 27.88 -22.40 -8.96
N ALA A 74 26.78 -22.74 -8.29
CA ALA A 74 26.81 -23.27 -6.94
C ALA A 74 27.43 -24.69 -6.92
N SER A 75 28.10 -25.03 -5.83
CA SER A 75 28.67 -26.37 -5.65
C SER A 75 27.59 -27.39 -5.28
N LEU A 76 27.92 -28.67 -5.45
CA LEU A 76 27.03 -29.75 -5.00
C LEU A 76 26.72 -29.59 -3.51
N ASN A 77 25.43 -29.66 -3.17
CA ASN A 77 24.89 -29.51 -1.81
C ASN A 77 24.92 -28.10 -1.23
N ASP A 78 25.34 -27.08 -1.99
CA ASP A 78 25.12 -25.70 -1.56
C ASP A 78 23.61 -25.44 -1.40
N VAL A 79 23.26 -24.66 -0.38
CA VAL A 79 21.89 -24.22 -0.14
C VAL A 79 21.71 -22.82 -0.70
N VAL A 80 20.79 -22.68 -1.66
CA VAL A 80 20.35 -21.39 -2.16
C VAL A 80 18.99 -21.07 -1.54
N GLU A 81 18.98 -20.11 -0.61
CA GLU A 81 17.76 -19.59 0.02
C GLU A 81 17.34 -18.29 -0.68
N MET A 82 16.08 -18.21 -1.06
CA MET A 82 15.47 -16.99 -1.61
C MET A 82 14.38 -16.51 -0.67
N VAL A 83 14.42 -15.24 -0.32
CA VAL A 83 13.44 -14.59 0.54
C VAL A 83 12.76 -13.49 -0.27
N ALA A 84 11.54 -13.75 -0.72
CA ALA A 84 10.74 -12.81 -1.48
C ALA A 84 9.73 -12.09 -0.56
N TYR A 85 9.67 -10.76 -0.67
CA TYR A 85 8.74 -9.93 0.08
C TYR A 85 7.57 -9.54 -0.82
N ASP A 86 6.36 -9.84 -0.35
CA ASP A 86 5.15 -9.42 -1.03
C ASP A 86 4.88 -7.92 -0.83
N VAL A 87 4.39 -7.28 -1.89
CA VAL A 87 3.94 -5.88 -1.87
C VAL A 87 2.42 -5.91 -1.85
N PHE A 88 1.81 -5.36 -0.79
CA PHE A 88 0.36 -5.31 -0.67
C PHE A 88 -0.15 -3.88 -0.81
N GLY A 89 -1.30 -3.74 -1.47
CA GLY A 89 -2.10 -2.52 -1.48
C GLY A 89 -3.32 -2.69 -0.57
N VAL A 90 -3.78 -1.60 0.04
CA VAL A 90 -5.06 -1.59 0.76
C VAL A 90 -6.17 -1.32 -0.25
N ALA A 91 -6.94 -2.35 -0.58
CA ALA A 91 -8.13 -2.22 -1.43
C ALA A 91 -9.15 -1.27 -0.80
N ASP A 92 -9.93 -0.59 -1.66
CA ASP A 92 -10.99 0.34 -1.26
C ASP A 92 -10.54 1.46 -0.31
N SER A 93 -9.26 1.82 -0.35
CA SER A 93 -8.74 2.99 0.34
C SER A 93 -8.94 4.25 -0.48
N TYR A 94 -9.25 5.36 0.19
CA TYR A 94 -9.23 6.67 -0.42
C TYR A 94 -7.87 7.33 -0.19
N THR A 95 -7.29 7.88 -1.25
CA THR A 95 -6.22 8.87 -1.12
C THR A 95 -6.74 10.10 -0.37
N LYS A 96 -5.83 10.95 0.12
CA LYS A 96 -6.21 12.24 0.69
C LYS A 96 -7.10 13.04 -0.27
N SER A 97 -6.71 13.16 -1.54
CA SER A 97 -7.48 13.89 -2.55
C SER A 97 -8.87 13.28 -2.77
N GLN A 98 -9.00 11.96 -2.88
CA GLN A 98 -10.32 11.32 -3.06
C GLN A 98 -11.19 11.46 -1.81
N SER A 99 -10.60 11.45 -0.62
CA SER A 99 -11.30 11.70 0.65
C SER A 99 -11.80 13.15 0.70
N ASP A 100 -10.94 14.10 0.33
CA ASP A 100 -11.27 15.53 0.28
C ASP A 100 -12.38 15.82 -0.75
N THR A 101 -12.45 15.08 -1.86
CA THR A 101 -13.55 15.18 -2.85
C THR A 101 -14.84 14.52 -2.36
N ARG A 102 -14.75 13.30 -1.80
CA ARG A 102 -15.93 12.52 -1.34
C ARG A 102 -16.56 13.13 -0.10
N TYR A 103 -15.74 13.68 0.78
CA TYR A 103 -16.12 14.38 1.99
C TYR A 103 -15.56 15.80 1.86
N PRO A 104 -16.25 16.71 1.14
CA PRO A 104 -15.77 18.08 0.98
C PRO A 104 -15.57 18.74 2.35
N PHE A 105 -14.33 18.75 2.81
CA PHE A 105 -13.89 19.44 4.02
C PHE A 105 -13.45 20.83 3.59
N LYS A 106 -14.27 21.85 3.85
CA LYS A 106 -13.91 23.27 3.65
C LYS A 106 -12.97 23.77 4.76
N GLY A 107 -12.04 22.93 5.21
CA GLY A 107 -11.14 23.17 6.35
C GLY A 107 -11.67 22.64 7.68
N ASN A 108 -10.89 22.89 8.73
CA ASN A 108 -11.18 22.47 10.12
C ASN A 108 -12.44 23.14 10.69
N ASP A 109 -13.00 24.13 9.99
CA ASP A 109 -14.11 24.99 10.41
C ASP A 109 -15.39 24.79 9.56
N SER A 110 -15.56 23.63 8.94
CA SER A 110 -16.78 23.30 8.19
C SER A 110 -18.02 23.24 9.11
N ILE A 111 -19.07 24.00 8.77
CA ILE A 111 -20.34 24.12 9.52
C ILE A 111 -21.05 22.78 9.70
N ILE A 112 -20.75 21.78 8.87
CA ILE A 112 -21.20 20.41 9.10
C ILE A 112 -20.05 19.57 9.66
N ARG A 113 -19.69 19.86 10.93
CA ARG A 113 -19.47 18.92 12.06
C ARG A 113 -18.81 19.66 13.25
N LEU A 114 -19.55 19.72 14.38
CA LEU A 114 -19.15 20.19 15.72
C LEU A 114 -18.64 21.65 15.84
N ASN A 115 -19.60 22.60 15.85
CA ASN A 115 -19.56 24.01 16.30
C ASN A 115 -18.27 24.83 16.14
N GLY A 116 -17.92 25.11 14.88
CA GLY A 116 -17.37 26.43 14.55
C GLY A 116 -18.49 27.48 14.58
N GLN A 117 -18.40 28.48 15.46
CA GLN A 117 -19.39 29.57 15.56
C GLN A 117 -19.16 30.68 14.51
N THR A 118 -18.19 30.54 13.60
CA THR A 118 -17.85 31.56 12.60
C THR A 118 -17.79 30.96 11.20
N ILE A 119 -18.45 31.61 10.26
CA ILE A 119 -18.36 31.36 8.81
C ILE A 119 -17.39 32.41 8.25
N SER A 120 -16.17 31.99 7.91
CA SER A 120 -15.12 32.89 7.40
C SER A 120 -14.80 32.71 5.91
N ALA A 121 -15.60 31.88 5.21
CA ALA A 121 -15.43 31.60 3.78
C ALA A 121 -16.79 31.50 3.09
N ASP A 122 -16.81 31.82 1.79
CA ASP A 122 -18.02 31.70 0.97
C ASP A 122 -18.49 30.24 0.88
N ILE A 123 -19.78 30.02 1.09
CA ILE A 123 -20.45 28.72 1.07
C ILE A 123 -21.69 28.82 0.18
N THR A 124 -21.92 27.79 -0.64
CA THR A 124 -23.19 27.57 -1.35
C THR A 124 -23.80 26.28 -0.83
N ILE A 125 -25.10 26.32 -0.51
CA ILE A 125 -25.95 25.16 -0.24
C ILE A 125 -26.84 25.00 -1.49
N ASP A 126 -26.51 24.03 -2.34
CA ASP A 126 -27.19 23.80 -3.61
C ASP A 126 -28.63 23.28 -3.42
N SER A 127 -29.43 23.31 -4.50
CA SER A 127 -30.88 23.04 -4.44
C SER A 127 -31.25 21.64 -3.94
N ASP A 128 -30.32 20.69 -3.99
CA ASP A 128 -30.44 19.31 -3.52
C ASP A 128 -29.66 19.05 -2.21
N GLU A 129 -29.13 20.10 -1.57
CA GLU A 129 -28.38 20.03 -0.32
C GLU A 129 -29.18 20.54 0.89
N ASN A 130 -28.83 20.01 2.06
CA ASN A 130 -29.35 20.48 3.35
C ASN A 130 -28.18 20.91 4.27
N GLY A 131 -28.25 22.12 4.80
CA GLY A 131 -27.36 22.64 5.83
C GLY A 131 -28.02 22.64 7.22
N VAL A 132 -27.24 22.36 8.27
CA VAL A 132 -27.67 22.50 9.67
C VAL A 132 -26.58 23.19 10.48
N SER A 133 -26.95 24.19 11.29
CA SER A 133 -26.07 24.88 12.24
C SER A 133 -26.72 24.93 13.61
N ALA A 134 -25.95 24.97 14.71
CA ALA A 134 -26.48 25.00 16.08
C ALA A 134 -25.82 26.10 16.94
N GLY A 135 -26.63 26.95 17.58
CA GLY A 135 -26.16 28.06 18.41
C GLY A 135 -25.85 29.35 17.63
N PRO A 136 -25.26 30.37 18.27
CA PRO A 136 -24.98 31.64 17.59
C PRO A 136 -23.89 31.43 16.53
N ILE A 137 -24.17 31.92 15.33
CA ILE A 137 -23.29 31.85 14.17
C ILE A 137 -22.93 33.27 13.75
N THR A 138 -21.63 33.55 13.62
CA THR A 138 -21.07 34.80 13.11
C THR A 138 -20.66 34.60 11.66
N GLN A 139 -21.05 35.49 10.76
CA GLN A 139 -20.56 35.52 9.39
C GLN A 139 -19.48 36.60 9.29
N ASP A 140 -18.23 36.19 9.06
CA ASP A 140 -17.06 37.07 9.00
C ASP A 140 -16.56 37.18 7.56
N ASN A 141 -16.90 38.31 6.92
CA ASN A 141 -16.50 38.64 5.55
C ASN A 141 -16.70 37.48 4.53
N ALA A 142 -17.75 36.68 4.75
CA ALA A 142 -18.14 35.53 3.93
C ALA A 142 -19.53 35.75 3.33
N THR A 143 -19.88 35.00 2.30
CA THR A 143 -21.21 34.92 1.68
C THR A 143 -21.77 33.51 1.83
N VAL A 144 -22.98 33.40 2.37
CA VAL A 144 -23.75 32.14 2.37
C VAL A 144 -24.85 32.22 1.32
N THR A 145 -24.73 31.44 0.25
CA THR A 145 -25.76 31.30 -0.78
C THR A 145 -26.60 30.06 -0.50
N VAL A 146 -27.92 30.20 -0.40
CA VAL A 146 -28.82 29.08 -0.07
C VAL A 146 -29.84 28.89 -1.19
N ASN A 147 -29.63 27.82 -1.97
CA ASN A 147 -30.56 27.36 -3.00
C ASN A 147 -31.39 26.16 -2.51
N GLY A 148 -30.86 25.38 -1.56
CA GLY A 148 -31.54 24.27 -0.87
C GLY A 148 -32.16 24.69 0.47
N TYR A 149 -31.99 23.86 1.50
CA TYR A 149 -32.50 24.17 2.85
C TYR A 149 -31.36 24.39 3.85
N TRP A 150 -31.47 25.44 4.66
CA TRP A 150 -30.58 25.67 5.80
C TRP A 150 -31.39 25.84 7.07
N SER A 151 -31.14 24.98 8.05
CA SER A 151 -31.74 25.07 9.38
C SER A 151 -30.71 25.54 10.41
N ILE A 152 -31.08 26.53 11.22
CA ILE A 152 -30.28 27.02 12.33
C ILE A 152 -31.09 26.75 13.59
N VAL A 153 -30.54 25.92 14.49
CA VAL A 153 -31.19 25.46 15.74
C VAL A 153 -30.56 26.00 17.01
#